data_AF-A0ABD6XNL8-F1
#
_entry.id   AF-A0ABD6XNL8-F1
#
_cell.length_a   1.000
_cell.length_b   1.000
_cell.length_c   1.000
_cell.angle_alpha   90.00
_cell.angle_beta   90.00
_cell.angle_gamma   90.00
#
_symmetry.space_group_name_H-M   'P 1'
#
loop_
_entity.id
_entity.type
_entity.pdbx_description
1 polymer ?
#
loop_
_entity_poly.entity_id
_entity_poly.type
_entity_poly.pdbx_seq_one_letter_code
_entity_poly.pdbx_strand_id
1 'polypeptide(L)'
;MNLDSYNEVLDYLNEYFTLRVKDEIYLRELRELIEGSRRQKTVNIRPMQILFLEYVKKYNDYNVATMEEEKNLWRDLLDCWQ
;
A
#
# COMPACT_ATOMS: atom_id res chain seq x y z
N MET A 1 13.13 -3.15 6.62
CA MET A 1 13.09 -2.42 5.33
C MET A 1 14.00 -1.21 5.47
N ASN A 2 14.97 -0.97 4.58
CA ASN A 2 15.76 0.26 4.57
C ASN A 2 15.09 1.24 3.62
N LEU A 3 14.02 1.89 4.07
CA LEU A 3 13.37 2.98 3.36
C LEU A 3 13.65 4.24 4.18
N ASP A 4 14.61 5.05 3.75
CA ASP A 4 15.15 6.16 4.54
C ASP A 4 14.40 7.46 4.26
N SER A 5 13.50 7.48 3.27
CA SER A 5 12.68 8.65 2.95
C SER A 5 11.23 8.30 2.60
N TYR A 6 10.32 9.26 2.88
CA TYR A 6 8.91 9.14 2.51
C TYR A 6 8.71 8.90 1.01
N ASN A 7 9.59 9.44 0.14
CA ASN A 7 9.50 9.23 -1.30
C ASN A 7 9.76 7.77 -1.69
N GLU A 8 10.78 7.14 -1.11
CA GLU A 8 11.10 5.73 -1.40
C GLU A 8 9.96 4.80 -0.96
N VAL A 9 9.33 5.09 0.18
CA VAL A 9 8.16 4.33 0.65
C VAL A 9 6.98 4.47 -0.31
N LEU A 10 6.73 5.69 -0.77
CA LEU A 10 5.64 5.99 -1.69
C LEU A 10 5.90 5.40 -3.10
N ASP A 11 7.15 5.37 -3.55
CA ASP A 11 7.57 4.69 -4.78
C ASP A 11 7.35 3.17 -4.66
N TYR A 12 7.81 2.58 -3.56
CA TYR A 12 7.59 1.16 -3.26
C TYR A 12 6.10 0.80 -3.25
N LEU A 13 5.27 1.58 -2.57
CA LEU A 13 3.82 1.35 -2.50
C LEU A 13 3.16 1.46 -3.87
N ASN A 14 3.58 2.42 -4.70
CA ASN A 14 3.07 2.56 -6.05
C ASN A 14 3.37 1.33 -6.92
N GLU A 15 4.60 0.82 -6.86
CA GLU A 15 4.98 -0.41 -7.56
C GLU A 15 4.22 -1.62 -7.00
N TYR A 16 4.14 -1.75 -5.68
CA TYR A 16 3.43 -2.81 -4.97
C TYR A 16 1.97 -2.92 -5.44
N PHE A 17 1.25 -1.79 -5.47
CA PHE A 17 -0.14 -1.74 -5.91
C PHE A 17 -0.27 -1.98 -7.42
N THR A 18 0.62 -1.41 -8.23
CA THR A 18 0.58 -1.60 -9.69
C THR A 18 0.72 -3.08 -10.08
N LEU A 19 1.50 -3.86 -9.34
CA LEU A 19 1.67 -5.29 -9.60
C LEU A 19 0.43 -6.12 -9.19
N ARG A 20 -0.22 -5.77 -8.08
CA ARG A 20 -1.24 -6.60 -7.41
C ARG A 20 -2.68 -6.19 -7.71
N VAL A 21 -2.95 -4.91 -7.88
CA VAL A 21 -4.30 -4.39 -8.09
C VAL A 21 -4.64 -4.39 -9.57
N LYS A 22 -5.56 -5.27 -9.98
CA LYS A 22 -6.01 -5.37 -11.38
C LYS A 22 -7.20 -4.47 -11.69
N ASP A 23 -7.93 -4.06 -10.67
CA ASP A 23 -9.04 -3.12 -10.81
C ASP A 23 -8.51 -1.69 -10.93
N GLU A 24 -8.80 -1.05 -12.07
CA GLU A 24 -8.30 0.29 -12.38
C GLU A 24 -8.84 1.38 -11.44
N ILE A 25 -10.04 1.20 -10.88
CA ILE A 25 -10.65 2.16 -9.95
C ILE A 25 -9.88 2.13 -8.62
N TYR A 26 -9.68 0.93 -8.06
CA TYR A 26 -8.89 0.78 -6.84
C TYR A 26 -7.44 1.24 -7.04
N LEU A 27 -6.81 0.93 -8.18
CA LEU A 27 -5.44 1.36 -8.45
C LEU A 27 -5.34 2.88 -8.56
N ARG A 28 -6.33 3.54 -9.20
CA ARG A 28 -6.38 5.00 -9.29
C ARG A 28 -6.51 5.64 -7.91
N GLU A 29 -7.43 5.16 -7.09
CA GLU A 29 -7.64 5.69 -5.74
C GLU A 29 -6.41 5.52 -4.84
N LEU A 30 -5.72 4.36 -4.92
CA LEU A 30 -4.45 4.15 -4.22
C LEU A 30 -3.36 5.13 -4.68
N ARG A 31 -3.27 5.42 -5.98
CA ARG A 31 -2.33 6.42 -6.52
C ARG A 31 -2.67 7.83 -6.07
N GLU A 32 -3.94 8.18 -5.97
CA GLU A 32 -4.36 9.48 -5.44
C GLU A 32 -3.95 9.67 -3.98
N LEU A 33 -4.05 8.61 -3.15
CA LEU A 33 -3.56 8.61 -1.77
C LEU A 33 -2.03 8.78 -1.71
N ILE A 34 -1.29 8.12 -2.60
CA ILE A 34 0.17 8.25 -2.71
C ILE A 34 0.56 9.70 -3.05
N GLU A 35 -0.05 10.27 -4.09
CA GLU A 35 0.22 11.64 -4.50
C GLU A 35 -0.20 12.67 -3.44
N GLY A 36 -1.31 12.42 -2.74
CA GLY A 36 -1.71 13.20 -1.57
C GLY A 36 -0.64 13.18 -0.47
N SER A 37 -0.09 12.00 -0.19
CA SER A 37 0.97 11.79 0.81
C SER A 37 2.26 12.50 0.41
N ARG A 38 2.67 12.44 -0.87
CA ARG A 38 3.82 13.20 -1.40
C ARG A 38 3.67 14.70 -1.19
N ARG A 39 2.52 15.26 -1.57
CA ARG A 39 2.24 16.71 -1.42
C ARG A 39 2.32 17.16 0.04
N GLN A 40 1.91 16.30 0.96
CA GLN A 40 1.93 16.56 2.40
C GLN A 40 3.27 16.20 3.07
N LYS A 41 4.22 15.61 2.35
CA LYS A 41 5.49 15.07 2.87
C LYS A 41 5.28 14.13 4.07
N THR A 42 4.26 13.29 3.95
CA THR A 42 3.88 12.28 4.94
C THR A 42 3.67 10.94 4.24
N VAL A 43 3.43 9.88 5.02
CA VAL A 43 3.08 8.56 4.49
C VAL A 43 1.80 8.09 5.17
N ASN A 44 0.66 8.28 4.50
CA ASN A 44 -0.64 7.85 5.03
C ASN A 44 -0.87 6.36 4.78
N ILE A 45 -0.15 5.49 5.51
CA ILE A 45 -0.20 4.03 5.33
C ILE A 45 -1.60 3.46 5.56
N ARG A 46 -2.26 3.79 6.68
CA ARG A 46 -3.58 3.23 7.05
C ARG A 46 -4.66 3.37 5.97
N PRO A 47 -4.91 4.56 5.39
CA PRO A 47 -5.87 4.69 4.29
C PRO A 47 -5.57 3.77 3.10
N MET A 48 -4.29 3.65 2.72
CA MET A 48 -3.88 2.77 1.63
C MET A 48 -4.07 1.30 1.98
N GLN A 49 -3.73 0.90 3.21
CA GLN A 49 -3.92 -0.47 3.71
C GLN A 49 -5.40 -0.86 3.69
N ILE A 50 -6.30 0.00 4.19
CA ILE A 50 -7.74 -0.28 4.22
C ILE A 50 -8.26 -0.49 2.80
N LEU A 51 -7.96 0.43 1.89
CA LEU A 51 -8.43 0.36 0.51
C LEU A 51 -7.88 -0.89 -0.22
N PHE A 52 -6.63 -1.25 0.02
CA PHE A 52 -6.05 -2.48 -0.53
C PHE A 52 -6.72 -3.75 0.02
N LEU A 53 -7.00 -3.81 1.33
CA LEU A 53 -7.70 -4.95 1.94
C LEU A 53 -9.15 -5.08 1.44
N GLU A 54 -9.83 -3.96 1.18
CA GLU A 54 -11.15 -3.95 0.54
C GLU A 54 -11.10 -4.55 -0.87
N TYR A 55 -10.10 -4.18 -1.67
CA TYR A 55 -9.84 -4.80 -2.97
C TYR A 55 -9.65 -6.31 -2.85
N VAL A 56 -8.73 -6.76 -1.99
CA VAL A 56 -8.43 -8.19 -1.79
C VAL A 56 -9.69 -8.96 -1.40
N LYS A 57 -10.47 -8.42 -0.45
CA LYS A 57 -11.72 -9.01 0.01
C LYS A 57 -12.77 -9.08 -1.10
N LYS A 58 -12.91 -8.02 -1.92
CA LYS A 58 -13.89 -7.95 -3.00
C LYS A 58 -13.63 -8.97 -4.11
N TYR A 59 -12.37 -9.11 -4.51
CA TYR A 59 -11.97 -10.01 -5.59
C TYR A 59 -11.66 -11.43 -5.12
N ASN A 60 -11.76 -11.69 -3.81
CA ASN A 60 -11.35 -12.94 -3.18
C ASN A 60 -9.93 -13.34 -3.62
N ASP A 61 -9.07 -12.34 -3.83
CA ASP A 61 -7.70 -12.47 -4.32
C ASP A 61 -6.78 -12.87 -3.14
N TYR A 62 -7.19 -13.93 -2.45
CA TYR A 62 -6.46 -14.53 -1.36
C TYR A 62 -5.49 -15.53 -1.94
N ASN A 63 -4.35 -15.05 -2.44
CA ASN A 63 -3.16 -15.90 -2.53
C ASN A 63 -2.71 -16.20 -1.09
N VAL A 64 -3.34 -17.19 -0.44
CA VAL A 64 -3.19 -17.56 0.98
C VAL A 64 -1.73 -17.82 1.40
N ALA A 65 -0.83 -18.11 0.45
CA ALA A 65 0.60 -18.25 0.70
C ALA A 65 1.32 -16.93 1.05
N THR A 66 0.70 -15.76 0.82
CA THR A 66 1.31 -14.43 0.98
C THR A 66 0.77 -13.62 2.16
N MET A 67 -0.25 -14.10 2.87
CA MET A 67 -0.92 -13.30 3.91
C MET A 67 -0.01 -12.96 5.11
N GLU A 68 0.95 -13.83 5.44
CA GLU A 68 1.90 -13.59 6.55
C GLU A 68 2.99 -12.60 6.16
N GLU A 69 3.49 -12.69 4.92
CA GLU A 69 4.42 -11.71 4.34
C GLU A 69 3.76 -10.34 4.19
N GLU A 70 2.51 -10.28 3.72
CA GLU A 70 1.73 -9.04 3.65
C GLU A 70 1.50 -8.45 5.04
N LYS A 71 1.15 -9.26 6.04
CA LYS A 71 0.99 -8.79 7.42
C LYS A 71 2.29 -8.21 7.97
N ASN A 72 3.42 -8.87 7.74
CA ASN A 72 4.72 -8.36 8.17
C ASN A 72 5.10 -7.07 7.45
N LEU A 73 4.86 -6.99 6.13
CA LEU A 73 5.06 -5.76 5.36
C LEU A 73 4.24 -4.60 5.93
N TRP A 74 2.93 -4.80 6.14
CA TRP A 74 2.07 -3.75 6.67
C TRP A 74 2.45 -3.36 8.08
N ARG A 75 2.83 -4.31 8.93
CA ARG A 75 3.32 -4.01 10.28
C ARG A 75 4.59 -3.15 10.23
N ASP A 76 5.58 -3.56 9.44
CA ASP A 76 6.85 -2.83 9.31
C ASP A 76 6.63 -1.42 8.74
N LEU A 77 5.74 -1.26 7.75
CA LEU A 77 5.37 0.05 7.20
C LEU A 77 4.69 0.94 8.23
N LEU A 78 3.80 0.39 9.05
CA LEU A 78 3.16 1.12 10.14
C LEU A 78 4.18 1.53 11.19
N ASP A 79 4.98 0.59 11.72
CA ASP A 79 5.95 0.84 12.78
C ASP A 79 6.99 1.92 12.40
N CYS A 80 7.36 2.02 11.12
CA CYS A 80 8.31 3.03 10.65
C CYS A 80 7.69 4.40 10.36
N TRP A 81 6.40 4.47 9.97
CA TRP A 81 5.83 5.68 9.36
C TRP A 81 4.55 6.21 10.02
N GLN A 82 3.99 5.51 11.02
CA GLN A 82 2.78 5.93 11.74
C GLN A 82 2.85 5.63 13.24
#